data_AF-A0A949MXE9-F1
#
_entry.id   AF-A0A949MXE9-F1
#
_cell.length_a   1.000
_cell.length_b   1.000
_cell.length_c   1.000
_cell.angle_alpha   90.00
_cell.angle_beta   90.00
_cell.angle_gamma   90.00
#
_symmetry.space_group_name_H-M   'P 1'
#
loop_
_entity.id
_entity.type
_entity.pdbx_description
1 polymer ?
#
loop_
_entity_poly.entity_id
_entity_poly.type
_entity_poly.pdbx_seq_one_letter_code
_entity_poly.pdbx_strand_id
1 'polypeptide(L)'
;YTMVAGTQVFIERPELFSQLPHFDETQMKQLVDEVLRWSSTTMHFRRTVVEDTELRGQPLKKGDKVVLWYVSANYDESHFSDPYTFMANRAPNDHTAFGLHSAHLCLGAHLARLELRVMFEEMAKAWSSVELAGESERLRSNFISGTKKLPVRVTWR
;
A
#
# COMPACT_ATOMS: atom_id res chain seq x y z
N TYR A 1 -9.49 1.18 0.23
CA TYR A 1 -8.58 1.61 1.32
C TYR A 1 -7.27 2.17 0.78
N THR A 2 -6.57 1.47 -0.12
CA THR A 2 -5.33 1.98 -0.74
C THR A 2 -5.49 3.35 -1.39
N MET A 3 -6.59 3.57 -2.12
CA MET A 3 -6.96 4.89 -2.67
C MET A 3 -6.97 6.00 -1.61
N VAL A 4 -7.63 5.74 -0.47
CA VAL A 4 -7.70 6.67 0.67
C VAL A 4 -6.32 6.90 1.29
N ALA A 5 -5.48 5.86 1.36
CA ALA A 5 -4.11 6.00 1.83
C ALA A 5 -3.25 6.85 0.88
N GLY A 6 -3.42 6.71 -0.44
CA GLY A 6 -2.79 7.59 -1.42
C GLY A 6 -3.25 9.04 -1.28
N THR A 7 -4.56 9.27 -1.11
CA THR A 7 -5.09 10.61 -0.83
C THR A 7 -4.51 11.20 0.45
N GLN A 8 -4.39 10.41 1.52
CA GLN A 8 -3.75 10.83 2.77
C GLN A 8 -2.29 11.22 2.55
N VAL A 9 -1.52 10.46 1.75
CA VAL A 9 -0.15 10.81 1.38
C VAL A 9 -0.09 12.17 0.69
N PHE A 10 -1.01 12.46 -0.23
CA PHE A 10 -1.08 13.73 -0.93
C PHE A 10 -1.48 14.91 -0.03
N ILE A 11 -2.32 14.68 0.97
CA ILE A 11 -2.65 15.68 1.99
C ILE A 11 -1.43 15.99 2.87
N GLU A 12 -0.67 14.96 3.26
CA GLU A 12 0.55 15.11 4.07
C GLU A 12 1.72 15.70 3.28
N ARG A 13 1.69 15.58 1.95
CA ARG A 13 2.75 15.97 1.01
C ARG A 13 2.14 16.75 -0.16
N PRO A 14 1.64 17.98 0.07
CA PRO A 14 0.99 18.78 -0.97
C PRO A 14 1.92 19.10 -2.14
N GLU A 15 3.24 19.19 -1.88
CA GLU A 15 4.26 19.33 -2.92
C GLU A 15 4.28 18.16 -3.89
N LEU A 16 4.13 16.91 -3.39
CA LEU A 16 4.02 15.73 -4.23
C LEU A 16 2.73 15.77 -5.06
N PHE A 17 1.60 16.14 -4.45
CA PHE A 17 0.33 16.28 -5.17
C PHE A 17 0.43 17.29 -6.33
N SER A 18 1.09 18.43 -6.07
CA SER A 18 1.30 19.48 -7.08
C SER A 18 2.15 19.04 -8.27
N GLN A 19 3.01 18.04 -8.09
CA GLN A 19 3.89 17.50 -9.13
C GLN A 19 3.22 16.42 -9.99
N LEU A 20 2.15 15.79 -9.51
CA LEU A 20 1.47 14.69 -10.23
C LEU A 20 1.10 15.01 -11.69
N PRO A 21 0.63 16.23 -12.06
CA PRO A 21 0.33 16.55 -13.45
C PRO A 21 1.54 16.44 -14.40
N HIS A 22 2.76 16.41 -13.86
CA HIS A 22 4.01 16.34 -14.61
C HIS A 22 4.65 14.94 -14.60
N PHE A 23 4.04 13.97 -13.91
CA PHE A 23 4.57 12.62 -13.86
C PHE A 23 4.35 11.92 -15.21
N ASP A 24 5.39 11.27 -15.70
CA ASP A 24 5.27 10.33 -16.82
C ASP A 24 4.69 8.97 -16.37
N GLU A 25 4.48 8.08 -17.34
CA GLU A 25 3.90 6.75 -17.06
C GLU A 25 4.75 5.92 -16.08
N THR A 26 6.08 6.05 -16.12
CA THR A 26 6.99 5.30 -15.25
C THR A 26 6.92 5.82 -13.83
N GLN A 27 6.95 7.15 -13.66
CA GLN A 27 6.82 7.80 -12.36
C GLN A 27 5.45 7.51 -11.73
N MET A 28 4.37 7.49 -12.53
CA MET A 28 3.05 7.10 -12.04
C MET A 28 3.00 5.65 -11.57
N LYS A 29 3.64 4.72 -12.29
CA LYS A 29 3.73 3.31 -11.86
C LYS A 29 4.51 3.16 -10.55
N GLN A 30 5.66 3.82 -10.43
CA GLN A 30 6.48 3.82 -9.20
C GLN A 30 5.70 4.37 -8.01
N LEU A 31 5.00 5.49 -8.19
CA LEU A 31 4.16 6.09 -7.17
C LEU A 31 3.05 5.12 -6.71
N VAL A 32 2.37 4.46 -7.65
CA VAL A 32 1.31 3.50 -7.35
C VAL A 32 1.83 2.33 -6.53
N ASP A 33 2.97 1.75 -6.91
CA ASP A 33 3.60 0.67 -6.15
C ASP A 33 4.08 1.15 -4.76
N GLU A 34 4.59 2.39 -4.64
CA GLU A 34 4.93 2.92 -3.32
C GLU A 34 3.70 3.15 -2.44
N VAL A 35 2.59 3.63 -2.97
CA VAL A 35 1.33 3.74 -2.20
C VAL A 35 0.84 2.35 -1.76
N LEU A 36 1.02 1.33 -2.59
CA LEU A 36 0.69 -0.06 -2.24
C LEU A 36 1.57 -0.58 -1.10
N ARG A 37 2.89 -0.39 -1.19
CA ARG A 37 3.84 -0.74 -0.12
C ARG A 37 3.52 0.01 1.18
N TRP A 38 3.41 1.33 1.09
CA TRP A 38 3.19 2.21 2.22
C TRP A 38 1.86 1.94 2.92
N SER A 39 0.78 1.74 2.16
CA SER A 39 -0.52 1.48 2.78
C SER A 39 -0.58 0.10 3.43
N SER A 40 0.07 -0.91 2.85
CA SER A 40 0.04 -2.31 3.31
C SER A 40 -1.35 -2.74 3.78
N THR A 41 -2.37 -2.39 2.99
CA THR A 41 -3.77 -2.41 3.42
C THR A 41 -4.19 -3.78 3.95
N THR A 42 -3.82 -4.86 3.25
CA THR A 42 -4.00 -6.22 3.75
C THR A 42 -2.80 -6.60 4.59
N MET A 43 -2.98 -6.64 5.92
CA MET A 43 -1.85 -6.72 6.86
C MET A 43 -1.17 -8.08 6.85
N HIS A 44 -1.95 -9.16 6.72
CA HIS A 44 -1.42 -10.50 6.77
C HIS A 44 -2.28 -11.50 6.00
N PHE A 45 -1.72 -12.65 5.68
CA PHE A 45 -2.48 -13.86 5.40
C PHE A 45 -2.02 -15.00 6.30
N ARG A 46 -2.85 -16.04 6.42
CA ARG A 46 -2.54 -17.21 7.22
C ARG A 46 -2.38 -18.44 6.32
N ARG A 47 -1.51 -19.35 6.72
CA ARG A 47 -1.37 -20.71 6.19
C ARG A 47 -1.53 -21.75 7.30
N THR A 48 -1.79 -22.98 6.91
CA THR A 48 -1.79 -24.14 7.82
C THR A 48 -0.68 -25.08 7.39
N VAL A 49 0.12 -25.51 8.36
CA VAL A 49 1.18 -26.49 8.14
C VAL A 49 0.54 -27.85 7.85
N VAL A 50 0.86 -28.46 6.70
CA VAL A 50 0.24 -29.72 6.24
C VAL A 50 1.03 -30.96 6.65
N GLU A 51 2.31 -30.79 6.93
CA GLU A 51 3.25 -31.80 7.42
C GLU A 51 4.29 -31.12 8.33
N ASP A 52 4.80 -31.86 9.32
CA ASP A 52 5.84 -31.36 10.22
C ASP A 52 7.04 -30.85 9.39
N THR A 53 7.50 -29.64 9.69
CA THR A 53 8.55 -28.97 8.92
C THR A 53 9.35 -28.01 9.80
N GLU A 54 10.28 -27.28 9.22
CA GLU A 54 11.09 -26.27 9.90
C GLU A 54 11.14 -24.99 9.06
N LEU A 55 11.06 -23.83 9.71
CA LEU A 55 11.26 -22.53 9.09
C LEU A 55 12.29 -21.74 9.87
N ARG A 56 13.44 -21.45 9.25
CA ARG A 56 14.56 -20.69 9.87
C ARG A 56 14.98 -21.26 11.25
N GLY A 57 15.17 -22.57 11.38
CA GLY A 57 15.53 -23.17 12.66
C GLY A 57 14.35 -23.45 13.60
N GLN A 58 13.13 -23.01 13.25
CA GLN A 58 11.96 -23.17 14.12
C GLN A 58 11.10 -24.35 13.67
N PRO A 59 10.90 -25.38 14.52
CA PRO A 59 10.04 -26.51 14.19
C PRO A 59 8.58 -26.08 14.14
N LEU A 60 7.87 -26.53 13.11
CA LEU A 60 6.46 -26.32 12.89
C LEU A 60 5.75 -27.67 12.80
N LYS A 61 4.64 -27.84 13.50
CA LYS A 61 3.87 -29.08 13.54
C LYS A 61 2.68 -29.02 12.58
N LYS A 62 2.33 -30.19 12.03
CA LYS A 62 1.11 -30.34 11.25
C LYS A 62 -0.09 -29.78 12.01
N GLY A 63 -0.84 -28.89 11.37
CA GLY A 63 -2.00 -28.21 11.94
C GLY A 63 -1.72 -26.78 12.42
N ASP A 64 -0.46 -26.43 12.69
CA ASP A 64 -0.06 -25.10 13.14
C ASP A 64 -0.51 -24.01 12.15
N LYS A 65 -0.83 -22.83 12.70
CA LYS A 65 -1.20 -21.66 11.91
C LYS A 65 -0.01 -20.71 11.84
N VAL A 66 0.44 -20.45 10.62
CA VAL A 66 1.51 -19.49 10.35
C VAL A 66 0.89 -18.25 9.74
N VAL A 67 1.16 -17.09 10.35
CA VAL A 67 0.67 -15.79 9.87
C VAL A 67 1.82 -15.04 9.21
N LEU A 68 1.62 -14.66 7.95
CA LEU A 68 2.57 -13.91 7.13
C LEU A 68 2.21 -12.44 7.20
N TRP A 69 2.93 -11.65 8.00
CA TRP A 69 2.66 -10.23 8.20
C TRP A 69 3.29 -9.37 7.09
N TYR A 70 2.55 -9.18 6.00
CA TYR A 70 2.96 -8.30 4.88
C TYR A 70 3.22 -6.86 5.30
N VAL A 71 2.43 -6.36 6.26
CA VAL A 71 2.65 -5.02 6.84
C VAL A 71 4.00 -4.90 7.55
N SER A 72 4.54 -5.98 8.10
CA SER A 72 5.89 -5.96 8.66
C SER A 72 6.93 -6.06 7.55
N ALA A 73 6.76 -6.99 6.61
CA ALA A 73 7.71 -7.20 5.51
C ALA A 73 7.91 -5.97 4.62
N ASN A 74 6.85 -5.18 4.39
CA ASN A 74 6.93 -3.95 3.60
C ASN A 74 7.67 -2.81 4.30
N TYR A 75 8.04 -2.98 5.57
CA TYR A 75 8.82 -2.03 6.36
C TYR A 75 10.13 -2.63 6.89
N ASP A 76 10.53 -3.81 6.40
CA ASP A 76 11.75 -4.50 6.78
C ASP A 76 12.98 -3.80 6.17
N GLU A 77 13.84 -3.25 7.03
CA GLU A 77 15.06 -2.54 6.64
C GLU A 77 16.12 -3.43 5.97
N SER A 78 16.02 -4.76 6.12
CA SER A 78 16.90 -5.69 5.40
C SER A 78 16.55 -5.80 3.91
N HIS A 79 15.37 -5.33 3.52
CA HIS A 79 14.90 -5.35 2.13
C HIS A 79 14.66 -3.95 1.54
N PHE A 80 14.13 -3.02 2.34
CA PHE A 80 13.85 -1.64 1.91
C PHE A 80 14.78 -0.66 2.62
N SER A 81 15.57 0.11 1.88
CA SER A 81 16.28 1.27 2.44
C SER A 81 15.27 2.32 2.90
N ASP A 82 15.49 2.89 4.09
CA ASP A 82 14.60 3.88 4.71
C ASP A 82 13.11 3.49 4.62
N PRO A 83 12.69 2.35 5.22
CA PRO A 83 11.36 1.77 4.99
C PRO A 83 10.23 2.67 5.46
N TYR A 84 10.50 3.51 6.47
CA TYR A 84 9.59 4.49 7.07
C TYR A 84 9.62 5.85 6.36
N THR A 85 10.26 5.96 5.21
CA THR A 85 10.20 7.12 4.32
C THR A 85 9.37 6.78 3.09
N PHE A 86 8.34 7.58 2.82
CA PHE A 86 7.59 7.47 1.58
C PHE A 86 8.41 8.05 0.43
N MET A 87 8.73 7.23 -0.57
CA MET A 87 9.51 7.65 -1.73
C MET A 87 8.72 7.36 -3.01
N ALA A 88 8.12 8.39 -3.61
CA ALA A 88 7.27 8.25 -4.79
C ALA A 88 7.98 7.57 -5.99
N ASN A 89 9.31 7.67 -6.04
CA ASN A 89 10.17 7.07 -7.06
C ASN A 89 10.92 5.82 -6.56
N ARG A 90 10.46 5.16 -5.47
CA ARG A 90 11.14 3.99 -4.91
C ARG A 90 11.33 2.92 -5.98
N ALA A 91 12.59 2.55 -6.23
CA ALA A 91 12.97 1.48 -7.13
C ALA A 91 14.31 0.85 -6.65
N PRO A 92 14.42 -0.49 -6.56
CA PRO A 92 13.36 -1.49 -6.72
C PRO A 92 12.26 -1.37 -5.63
N ASN A 93 11.07 -1.91 -5.89
CA ASN A 93 9.93 -1.85 -4.96
C ASN A 93 9.15 -3.18 -4.93
N ASP A 94 9.84 -4.25 -4.52
CA ASP A 94 9.30 -5.62 -4.48
C ASP A 94 8.39 -5.85 -3.26
N HIS A 95 7.37 -4.99 -3.11
CA HIS A 95 6.46 -5.01 -1.99
C HIS A 95 5.56 -6.27 -2.00
N THR A 96 5.16 -6.69 -0.81
CA THR A 96 4.33 -7.88 -0.58
C THR A 96 2.83 -7.57 -0.48
N ALA A 97 2.38 -6.36 -0.79
CA ALA A 97 0.96 -5.95 -0.67
C ALA A 97 -0.04 -6.86 -1.41
N PHE A 98 0.41 -7.58 -2.44
CA PHE A 98 -0.39 -8.56 -3.19
C PHE A 98 -0.01 -10.02 -2.94
N GLY A 99 0.86 -10.31 -1.97
CA GLY A 99 1.40 -11.64 -1.73
C GLY A 99 2.47 -12.05 -2.74
N LEU A 100 3.44 -11.15 -3.01
CA LEU A 100 4.55 -11.37 -3.94
C LEU A 100 5.24 -12.73 -3.69
N HIS A 101 5.65 -13.41 -4.77
CA HIS A 101 6.25 -14.75 -4.75
C HIS A 101 5.34 -15.88 -4.24
N SER A 102 4.03 -15.64 -4.04
CA SER A 102 3.07 -16.67 -3.67
C SER A 102 2.33 -17.23 -4.89
N ALA A 103 2.01 -18.53 -4.87
CA ALA A 103 1.04 -19.13 -5.79
C ALA A 103 -0.37 -18.51 -5.67
N HIS A 104 -0.64 -17.80 -4.57
CA HIS A 104 -1.87 -17.02 -4.36
C HIS A 104 -1.64 -15.52 -4.56
N LEU A 105 -0.73 -15.12 -5.45
CA LEU A 105 -0.59 -13.73 -5.87
C LEU A 105 -1.96 -13.17 -6.26
N CYS A 106 -2.27 -11.96 -5.78
CA CYS A 106 -3.56 -11.32 -6.01
C CYS A 106 -3.91 -11.32 -7.50
N LEU A 107 -4.99 -12.02 -7.87
CA LEU A 107 -5.52 -12.06 -9.23
C LEU A 107 -5.86 -10.65 -9.75
N GLY A 108 -6.30 -9.77 -8.85
CA GLY A 108 -6.64 -8.38 -9.16
C GLY A 108 -5.47 -7.39 -9.13
N ALA A 109 -4.21 -7.84 -9.00
CA ALA A 109 -3.07 -6.94 -8.83
C ALA A 109 -2.93 -5.90 -9.97
N HIS A 110 -3.15 -6.31 -11.22
CA HIS A 110 -3.11 -5.40 -12.37
C HIS A 110 -4.29 -4.42 -12.38
N LEU A 111 -5.48 -4.88 -12.01
CA LEU A 111 -6.67 -4.04 -11.92
C LEU A 111 -6.49 -2.98 -10.82
N ALA A 112 -6.06 -3.37 -9.62
CA ALA A 112 -5.84 -2.45 -8.51
C ALA A 112 -4.82 -1.36 -8.84
N ARG A 113 -3.73 -1.71 -9.55
CA ARG A 113 -2.76 -0.74 -10.05
C ARG A 113 -3.36 0.22 -11.07
N LEU A 114 -4.17 -0.28 -11.99
CA LEU A 114 -4.87 0.53 -12.97
C LEU A 114 -5.82 1.52 -12.28
N GLU A 115 -6.62 1.04 -11.32
CA GLU A 115 -7.57 1.86 -10.57
C GLU A 115 -6.87 2.98 -9.80
N LEU A 116 -5.77 2.68 -9.12
CA LEU A 116 -4.97 3.68 -8.40
C LEU A 116 -4.36 4.71 -9.35
N ARG A 117 -3.76 4.26 -10.45
CA ARG A 117 -3.17 5.14 -11.45
C ARG A 117 -4.21 6.09 -12.03
N VAL A 118 -5.33 5.56 -12.52
CA VAL A 118 -6.41 6.36 -13.12
C VAL A 118 -6.97 7.34 -12.09
N MET A 119 -7.21 6.90 -10.86
CA MET A 119 -7.70 7.80 -9.81
C MET A 119 -6.74 8.97 -9.58
N PHE A 120 -5.44 8.71 -9.43
CA PHE A 120 -4.45 9.75 -9.15
C PHE A 120 -4.27 10.70 -10.33
N GLU A 121 -4.28 10.19 -11.57
CA GLU A 121 -4.27 11.00 -12.79
C GLU A 121 -5.50 11.93 -12.86
N GLU A 122 -6.70 11.40 -12.64
CA GLU A 122 -7.93 12.20 -12.70
C GLU A 122 -8.03 13.20 -11.54
N MET A 123 -7.57 12.83 -10.34
CA MET A 123 -7.43 13.77 -9.22
C MET A 123 -6.50 14.93 -9.58
N ALA A 124 -5.34 14.66 -10.17
CA ALA A 124 -4.37 15.69 -10.54
C ALA A 124 -4.90 16.64 -11.63
N LYS A 125 -5.70 16.10 -12.57
CA LYS A 125 -6.39 16.89 -13.61
C LYS A 125 -7.52 17.76 -13.07
N ALA A 126 -8.29 17.24 -12.12
CA ALA A 126 -9.50 17.92 -11.63
C ALA A 126 -9.22 18.88 -10.47
N TRP A 127 -8.23 18.59 -9.62
CA TRP A 127 -8.01 19.31 -8.36
C TRP A 127 -6.67 20.03 -8.34
N SER A 128 -6.67 21.25 -7.78
CA SER A 128 -5.48 22.04 -7.52
C SER A 128 -4.92 21.78 -6.12
N SER A 129 -5.78 21.45 -5.15
CA SER A 129 -5.39 21.02 -3.80
C SER A 129 -6.39 20.07 -3.17
N VAL A 130 -5.93 19.30 -2.19
CA VAL A 130 -6.74 18.45 -1.31
C VAL A 130 -6.26 18.60 0.13
N GLU A 131 -7.17 18.85 1.06
CA GLU A 131 -6.88 19.13 2.46
C GLU A 131 -7.80 18.31 3.37
N LEU A 132 -7.34 18.00 4.59
CA LEU A 132 -8.17 17.35 5.60
C LEU A 132 -9.26 18.31 6.10
N ALA A 133 -10.51 17.87 6.08
CA ALA A 133 -11.67 18.69 6.44
C ALA A 133 -12.42 18.22 7.70
N GLY A 134 -11.79 17.38 8.51
CA GLY A 134 -12.36 16.85 9.73
C GLY A 134 -11.56 15.70 10.31
N GLU A 135 -12.09 15.08 11.35
CA GLU A 135 -11.44 13.94 12.01
C GLU A 135 -11.44 12.69 11.09
N SER A 136 -10.29 12.04 11.00
CA SER A 136 -10.11 10.79 10.27
C SER A 136 -10.46 9.60 11.17
N GLU A 137 -11.26 8.66 10.67
CA GLU A 137 -11.64 7.46 11.42
C GLU A 137 -10.92 6.23 10.87
N ARG A 138 -10.23 5.48 11.75
CA ARG A 138 -9.60 4.21 11.37
C ARG A 138 -10.62 3.07 11.36
N LEU A 139 -10.40 2.12 10.44
CA LEU A 139 -11.14 0.86 10.43
C LEU A 139 -10.69 -0.01 11.60
N ARG A 140 -11.63 -0.50 12.42
CA ARG A 140 -11.35 -1.54 13.42
C ARG A 140 -11.30 -2.90 12.73
N SER A 141 -10.11 -3.43 12.50
CA SER A 141 -9.91 -4.76 11.92
C SER A 141 -8.57 -5.34 12.38
N ASN A 142 -8.50 -6.67 12.48
CA ASN A 142 -7.25 -7.40 12.68
C ASN A 142 -6.62 -7.84 11.35
N PHE A 143 -7.27 -7.62 10.21
CA PHE A 143 -6.81 -8.07 8.88
C PHE A 143 -6.56 -6.90 7.91
N ILE A 144 -7.41 -5.89 7.93
CA ILE A 144 -7.30 -4.71 7.06
C ILE A 144 -6.81 -3.50 7.87
N SER A 145 -5.66 -2.94 7.49
CA SER A 145 -5.21 -1.62 7.94
C SER A 145 -5.77 -0.57 6.99
N GLY A 146 -6.78 0.18 7.42
CA GLY A 146 -7.44 1.15 6.55
C GLY A 146 -8.05 2.32 7.29
N THR A 147 -8.23 3.42 6.58
CA THR A 147 -9.02 4.57 7.03
C THR A 147 -10.46 4.39 6.56
N LYS A 148 -11.40 4.33 7.50
CA LYS A 148 -12.84 4.14 7.27
C LYS A 148 -13.49 5.44 6.76
N LYS A 149 -13.08 6.59 7.30
CA LYS A 149 -13.53 7.90 6.84
C LYS A 149 -12.36 8.86 6.80
N LEU A 150 -12.25 9.59 5.69
CA LEU A 150 -11.29 10.67 5.52
C LEU A 150 -12.02 11.87 4.93
N PRO A 151 -12.55 12.78 5.76
CA PRO A 151 -13.21 13.99 5.27
C PRO A 151 -12.19 14.88 4.57
N VAL A 152 -12.46 15.28 3.33
CA VAL A 152 -11.55 16.13 2.56
C VAL A 152 -12.26 17.35 2.01
N ARG A 153 -11.53 18.46 1.92
CA ARG A 153 -11.89 19.64 1.13
C ARG A 153 -10.99 19.63 -0.09
N VAL A 154 -11.58 19.81 -1.26
CA VAL A 154 -10.85 19.89 -2.54
C VAL A 154 -11.05 21.26 -3.15
N THR A 155 -10.00 21.79 -3.76
CA THR A 155 -10.08 22.95 -4.63
C THR A 155 -10.08 22.46 -6.07
N TRP A 156 -11.14 22.76 -6.81
CA TRP A 156 -11.25 22.40 -8.23
C TRP A 156 -10.37 23.31 -9.08
N ARG A 157 -9.90 22.80 -10.21
CA ARG A 157 -9.24 23.59 -11.25
C ARG A 157 -10.25 24.26 -12.17
#